data_AF-A0A1X6WPV9-F1
#
_entry.id   AF-A0A1X6WPV9-F1
#
_cell.length_a   1.000
_cell.length_b   1.000
_cell.length_c   1.000
_cell.angle_alpha   90.00
_cell.angle_beta   90.00
_cell.angle_gamma   90.00
#
_symmetry.space_group_name_H-M   'P 1'
#
loop_
_entity.id
_entity.type
_entity.pdbx_description
1 polymer ?
#
loop_
_entity_poly.entity_id
_entity_poly.type
_entity_poly.pdbx_seq_one_letter_code
_entity_poly.pdbx_strand_id
1 'polypeptide(L)'
;MAELTDKPGVLIKKMLDNISLWDETQDIEEATEILNKNTELMEVYQSLPLTNLKEQDKNNLKLLFTELKKLMTYLDNEKVVLFDKMTQLNQSDKIASQYIKQYSESFFIDKDF
;
A
#
# COMPACT_ATOMS: atom_id res chain seq x y z
N MET A 1 -0.01 40.71 -6.85
CA MET A 1 -0.42 39.62 -7.76
C MET A 1 0.77 38.72 -8.06
N ALA A 2 1.19 37.86 -7.13
CA ALA A 2 2.42 37.07 -7.28
C ALA A 2 2.32 35.63 -6.68
N GLU A 3 1.16 34.98 -6.80
CA GLU A 3 0.96 33.63 -6.20
C GLU A 3 0.66 32.52 -7.23
N LEU A 4 0.80 32.79 -8.53
CA LEU A 4 0.36 31.85 -9.58
C LEU A 4 1.50 31.18 -10.38
N THR A 5 2.77 31.53 -10.16
CA THR A 5 3.89 31.15 -11.03
C THR A 5 4.63 29.86 -10.64
N ASP A 6 4.31 29.22 -9.51
CA ASP A 6 4.98 27.99 -9.07
C ASP A 6 4.00 26.88 -8.62
N LYS A 7 2.86 26.80 -9.30
CA LYS A 7 1.84 25.77 -9.02
C LYS A 7 2.36 24.33 -9.16
N PRO A 8 3.15 23.99 -10.21
CA PRO A 8 3.68 22.63 -10.35
C PRO A 8 4.65 22.25 -9.23
N GLY A 9 5.57 23.12 -8.83
CA GLY A 9 6.54 22.87 -7.77
C GLY A 9 5.88 22.66 -6.40
N VAL A 10 4.86 23.46 -6.08
CA VAL A 10 4.06 23.30 -4.86
C VAL A 10 3.34 21.95 -4.83
N LEU A 11 2.78 21.50 -5.95
CA LEU A 11 2.11 20.19 -6.03
C LEU A 11 3.10 19.04 -5.83
N ILE A 12 4.27 19.09 -6.47
CA ILE A 12 5.31 18.06 -6.30
C ILE A 12 5.75 17.97 -4.84
N LYS A 13 5.94 19.12 -4.18
CA LYS A 13 6.31 19.15 -2.76
C LYS A 13 5.23 18.55 -1.87
N LYS A 14 3.96 18.90 -2.08
CA LYS A 14 2.85 18.30 -1.34
C LYS A 14 2.74 16.80 -1.55
N MET A 15 2.99 16.31 -2.77
CA MET A 15 3.00 14.87 -3.04
C MET A 15 4.14 14.16 -2.31
N LEU A 16 5.33 14.78 -2.22
CA LEU A 16 6.44 14.25 -1.40
C LEU A 16 6.09 14.22 0.09
N ASP A 17 5.49 15.31 0.60
CA ASP A 17 5.06 15.38 2.00
C ASP A 17 4.03 14.28 2.31
N ASN A 18 3.07 14.04 1.41
CA ASN A 18 2.09 12.96 1.55
C ASN A 18 2.74 11.57 1.57
N ILE A 19 3.74 11.30 0.72
CA ILE A 19 4.43 10.00 0.75
C ILE A 19 5.20 9.81 2.06
N SER A 20 5.86 10.87 2.55
CA SER A 20 6.57 10.81 3.84
C SER A 20 5.61 10.54 4.99
N LEU A 21 4.45 11.20 5.02
CA LEU A 21 3.43 10.98 6.04
C LEU A 21 2.86 9.56 5.96
N TRP A 22 2.61 9.06 4.76
CA TRP A 22 2.12 7.70 4.56
C TRP A 22 3.07 6.65 5.16
N ASP A 23 4.38 6.80 4.94
CA ASP A 23 5.41 5.86 5.46
C ASP A 23 5.46 5.82 6.99
N GLU A 24 5.10 6.93 7.64
CA GLU A 24 5.05 7.05 9.11
C GLU A 24 3.70 6.61 9.70
N THR A 25 2.66 6.47 8.88
CA THR A 25 1.29 6.22 9.32
C THR A 25 1.07 4.73 9.59
N GLN A 26 0.65 4.40 10.82
CA GLN A 26 0.33 3.02 11.21
C GLN A 26 -1.16 2.68 11.04
N ASP A 27 -2.03 3.69 10.95
CA ASP A 27 -3.46 3.53 10.77
C ASP A 27 -3.82 3.35 9.28
N ILE A 28 -4.56 2.29 8.96
CA ILE A 28 -4.89 1.93 7.57
C ILE A 28 -5.86 2.94 6.94
N GLU A 29 -6.80 3.48 7.73
CA GLU A 29 -7.81 4.41 7.23
C GLU A 29 -7.15 5.76 6.89
N GLU A 30 -6.28 6.26 7.78
CA GLU A 30 -5.48 7.46 7.57
C GLU A 30 -4.50 7.28 6.39
N ALA A 31 -3.81 6.14 6.31
CA ALA A 31 -2.92 5.82 5.20
C ALA A 31 -3.67 5.81 3.86
N THR A 32 -4.90 5.28 3.84
CA THR A 32 -5.75 5.28 2.64
C THR A 32 -6.17 6.70 2.26
N GLU A 33 -6.52 7.54 3.23
CA GLU A 33 -6.88 8.94 3.00
C GLU A 33 -5.70 9.74 2.41
N ILE A 34 -4.48 9.51 2.92
CA ILE A 34 -3.26 10.15 2.39
C ILE A 34 -3.03 9.76 0.92
N LEU A 35 -3.22 8.50 0.56
CA LEU A 35 -3.10 8.03 -0.84
C LEU A 35 -4.17 8.65 -1.76
N ASN A 36 -5.40 8.78 -1.27
CA ASN A 36 -6.48 9.44 -2.03
C ASN A 36 -6.15 10.91 -2.29
N LYS A 37 -5.72 11.66 -1.26
CA LYS A 37 -5.25 13.04 -1.40
C LYS A 37 -4.08 13.15 -2.38
N ASN A 38 -3.16 12.19 -2.34
CA ASN A 38 -2.01 12.17 -3.25
C ASN A 38 -2.44 11.92 -4.71
N THR A 39 -3.48 11.09 -4.92
CA THR A 39 -4.07 10.84 -6.23
C THR A 39 -4.71 12.10 -6.80
N GLU A 40 -5.49 12.83 -5.99
CA GLU A 40 -6.09 14.11 -6.39
C GLU A 40 -5.00 15.13 -6.80
N LEU A 41 -3.92 15.24 -6.01
CA LEU A 41 -2.79 16.13 -6.34
C LEU A 41 -2.11 15.76 -7.66
N MET A 42 -1.99 14.47 -7.95
CA MET A 42 -1.43 13.96 -9.20
C MET A 42 -2.33 14.31 -10.39
N GLU A 43 -3.65 14.14 -10.26
CA GLU A 43 -4.61 14.51 -11.30
C GLU A 43 -4.55 16.02 -11.62
N VAL A 44 -4.48 16.85 -10.58
CA VAL A 44 -4.30 18.30 -10.75
C VAL A 44 -2.97 18.59 -11.44
N TYR A 45 -1.86 17.95 -11.02
CA TYR A 45 -0.55 18.14 -11.64
C TYR A 45 -0.53 17.78 -13.13
N GLN A 46 -1.15 16.66 -13.50
CA GLN A 46 -1.25 16.19 -14.89
C GLN A 46 -2.10 17.10 -15.78
N SER A 47 -3.08 17.81 -15.19
CA SER A 47 -3.90 18.78 -15.92
C SER A 47 -3.18 20.10 -16.23
N LEU A 48 -2.04 20.37 -15.58
CA LEU A 48 -1.29 21.61 -15.78
C LEU A 48 -0.35 21.52 -16.99
N PRO A 49 -0.21 22.59 -17.77
CA PRO A 49 0.83 22.68 -18.78
C PRO A 49 2.20 22.64 -18.08
N LEU A 50 3.06 21.69 -18.47
CA LEU A 50 4.43 21.54 -18.00
C LEU A 50 5.31 22.68 -18.57
N THR A 51 5.09 23.90 -18.11
CA THR A 51 5.87 25.08 -18.53
C THR A 51 6.77 25.55 -17.39
N ASN A 52 8.05 25.74 -17.71
CA ASN A 52 9.06 26.34 -16.83
C ASN A 52 9.20 25.73 -15.42
N LEU A 53 9.30 24.39 -15.32
CA LEU A 53 9.76 23.75 -14.07
C LEU A 53 11.18 24.21 -13.74
N LYS A 54 11.39 24.67 -12.51
CA LYS A 54 12.73 24.99 -12.00
C LYS A 54 13.52 23.69 -11.85
N GLU A 55 14.85 23.79 -11.83
CA GLU A 55 15.71 22.62 -11.67
C GLU A 55 15.43 21.88 -10.34
N GLN A 56 15.08 22.63 -9.29
CA GLN A 56 14.63 22.07 -8.02
C GLN A 56 13.35 21.24 -8.16
N ASP A 57 12.37 21.68 -8.94
CA ASP A 57 11.11 20.95 -9.15
C ASP A 57 11.36 19.64 -9.89
N LYS A 58 12.28 19.65 -10.87
CA LYS A 58 12.71 18.42 -11.58
C LYS A 58 13.40 17.44 -10.63
N ASN A 59 14.23 17.94 -9.71
CA ASN A 59 14.88 17.10 -8.70
C ASN A 59 13.85 16.52 -7.72
N ASN A 60 12.89 17.33 -7.27
CA ASN A 60 11.79 16.87 -6.43
C ASN A 60 10.91 15.84 -7.16
N LEU A 61 10.69 16.00 -8.47
CA LEU A 61 9.96 15.02 -9.28
C LEU A 61 10.71 13.68 -9.36
N LYS A 62 12.03 13.72 -9.57
CA LYS A 62 12.88 12.51 -9.56
C LYS A 62 12.84 11.82 -8.20
N LEU A 63 12.87 12.60 -7.11
CA LEU A 63 12.71 12.07 -5.75
C LEU A 63 11.34 11.41 -5.59
N LEU A 64 10.27 12.09 -6.03
CA LEU A 64 8.90 11.58 -5.98
C LEU A 64 8.77 10.22 -6.70
N PHE A 65 9.34 10.11 -7.91
CA PHE A 65 9.39 8.84 -8.64
C PHE A 65 10.15 7.75 -7.89
N THR A 66 11.25 8.12 -7.24
CA THR A 66 12.08 7.18 -6.48
C THR A 66 11.32 6.65 -5.26
N GLU A 67 10.68 7.53 -4.49
CA GLU A 67 9.90 7.16 -3.31
C GLU A 67 8.66 6.34 -3.68
N LEU A 68 7.93 6.72 -4.74
CA LEU A 68 6.81 5.91 -5.25
C LEU A 68 7.24 4.50 -5.66
N LYS A 69 8.41 4.36 -6.29
CA LYS A 69 8.91 3.04 -6.70
C LYS A 69 9.26 2.17 -5.48
N LYS A 70 9.85 2.75 -4.43
CA LYS A 70 10.10 2.04 -3.17
C LYS A 70 8.80 1.59 -2.52
N LEU A 71 7.82 2.47 -2.46
CA LEU A 71 6.49 2.19 -1.91
C LEU A 71 5.79 1.05 -2.66
N MET A 72 5.80 1.08 -4.00
CA MET A 72 5.27 -0.03 -4.80
C MET A 72 5.99 -1.36 -4.52
N THR A 73 7.31 -1.32 -4.37
CA THR A 73 8.10 -2.53 -4.04
C THR A 73 7.75 -3.07 -2.66
N TYR A 74 7.59 -2.18 -1.68
CA TYR A 74 7.18 -2.55 -0.33
C TYR A 74 5.79 -3.20 -0.31
N LEU A 75 4.81 -2.59 -0.98
CA LEU A 75 3.45 -3.12 -1.07
C LEU A 75 3.39 -4.48 -1.79
N ASP A 76 4.20 -4.68 -2.83
CA ASP A 76 4.25 -5.97 -3.53
C ASP A 76 4.83 -7.08 -2.63
N ASN A 77 5.85 -6.75 -1.82
CA ASN A 77 6.39 -7.68 -0.82
C ASN A 77 5.37 -8.00 0.28
N GLU A 78 4.67 -7.00 0.83
CA GLU A 78 3.63 -7.20 1.85
C GLU A 78 2.49 -8.07 1.32
N LYS A 79 2.09 -7.86 0.06
CA LYS A 79 1.09 -8.70 -0.61
C LYS A 79 1.52 -10.16 -0.65
N VAL A 80 2.77 -10.45 -1.04
CA VAL A 80 3.30 -11.82 -1.06
C VAL A 80 3.27 -12.43 0.35
N VAL A 81 3.72 -11.70 1.37
CA VAL A 81 3.71 -12.16 2.77
C VAL A 81 2.29 -12.46 3.25
N LEU A 82 1.32 -11.62 2.90
CA LEU A 82 -0.09 -11.83 3.23
C LEU A 82 -0.65 -13.10 2.57
N PHE A 83 -0.34 -13.33 1.28
CA PHE A 83 -0.76 -14.56 0.59
C PHE A 83 -0.14 -15.81 1.19
N ASP A 84 1.14 -15.76 1.58
CA ASP A 84 1.81 -16.87 2.26
C ASP A 84 1.15 -17.17 3.62
N LYS A 85 0.88 -16.14 4.43
CA LYS A 85 0.17 -16.29 5.71
C LYS A 85 -1.24 -16.88 5.51
N MET A 86 -1.97 -16.41 4.49
CA MET A 86 -3.31 -16.93 4.17
C MET A 86 -3.25 -18.40 3.74
N THR A 87 -2.23 -18.78 2.96
CA THR A 87 -2.00 -20.17 2.56
C THR A 87 -1.70 -21.06 3.76
N GLN A 88 -0.88 -20.59 4.71
CA GLN A 88 -0.58 -21.29 5.95
C GLN A 88 -1.83 -21.48 6.83
N LEU A 89 -2.68 -20.45 6.96
CA LEU A 89 -3.95 -20.55 7.69
C LEU A 89 -4.88 -21.59 7.05
N ASN A 90 -5.05 -21.55 5.72
CA ASN A 90 -5.87 -22.54 5.00
C ASN A 90 -5.34 -23.98 5.17
N GLN A 91 -4.00 -24.15 5.19
CA GLN A 91 -3.39 -25.45 5.47
C GLN A 91 -3.63 -25.89 6.92
N SER A 92 -3.54 -24.98 7.88
CA SER A 92 -3.83 -25.24 9.28
C SER A 92 -5.28 -25.68 9.49
N ASP A 93 -6.24 -24.99 8.88
CA ASP A 93 -7.67 -25.34 8.94
C ASP A 93 -7.97 -26.70 8.32
N LYS A 94 -7.30 -27.04 7.21
CA LYS A 94 -7.41 -28.36 6.57
C LYS A 94 -6.87 -29.47 7.47
N ILE A 95 -5.73 -29.24 8.13
CA ILE A 95 -5.14 -30.19 9.08
C ILE A 95 -6.07 -30.37 10.28
N ALA A 96 -6.57 -29.29 10.87
CA ALA A 96 -7.52 -29.33 11.98
C ALA A 96 -8.79 -30.11 11.60
N SER A 97 -9.34 -29.87 10.41
CA SER A 97 -10.51 -30.59 9.90
C SER A 97 -10.26 -32.08 9.70
N GLN A 98 -9.06 -32.47 9.26
CA GLN A 98 -8.66 -33.89 9.14
C GLN A 98 -8.51 -34.56 10.50
N TYR A 99 -7.92 -33.87 11.48
CA TYR A 99 -7.82 -34.38 12.85
C TYR A 99 -9.20 -34.56 13.49
N ILE A 100 -10.12 -33.60 13.33
CA ILE A 100 -11.50 -33.72 13.82
C ILE A 100 -12.20 -34.92 13.17
N LYS A 101 -12.05 -35.10 11.86
CA LYS A 101 -12.63 -36.23 11.14
C LYS A 101 -12.09 -37.57 11.62
N GLN A 102 -10.76 -37.73 11.72
CA GLN A 102 -10.13 -38.95 12.23
C GLN A 102 -10.53 -39.25 13.68
N TYR A 103 -10.61 -38.22 14.53
CA TYR A 103 -11.03 -38.39 15.92
C TYR A 103 -12.50 -38.82 16.02
N SER A 104 -13.37 -38.27 15.18
CA SER A 104 -14.78 -38.68 15.10
C SER A 104 -14.95 -40.12 14.61
N GLU A 105 -14.16 -40.55 13.62
CA GLU A 105 -14.18 -41.92 13.09
C GLU A 105 -13.64 -42.92 14.12
N SER A 106 -12.62 -42.53 14.91
CA SER A 106 -12.07 -43.38 15.98
C SER A 106 -13.02 -43.58 17.16
N PHE A 107 -13.88 -42.60 17.47
CA PHE A 107 -14.90 -42.70 18.53
C PHE A 107 -16.09 -43.59 18.17
N PHE A 108 -16.30 -43.90 16.89
CA PHE A 108 -17.31 -44.87 16.46
C PHE A 108 -16.83 -46.32 16.61
N ILE A 109 -15.52 -46.59 16.54
CA ILE A 109 -14.97 -47.96 16.63
C ILE A 109 -15.00 -48.48 18.08
N ASP A 110 -14.82 -47.62 19.08
CA ASP A 110 -14.82 -48.02 20.50
C ASP A 110 -16.22 -48.21 21.11
N LYS A 111 -17.30 -47.86 20.41
CA LYS A 111 -18.68 -48.04 20.90
C LYS A 111 -19.36 -49.32 20.42
N ASP A 112 -18.76 -50.05 19.49
CA ASP A 112 -19.32 -51.26 18.88
C ASP A 112 -18.75 -52.58 19.47
N PHE A 113 -18.14 -52.54 20.67
CA PHE A 113 -17.67 -53.73 21.42
C PHE A 113 -18.40 -53.94 22.74
#